data_AF-A0A0S2I5M5-F1
#
_entry.id   AF-A0A0S2I5M5-F1
#
_cell.length_a   1.000
_cell.length_b   1.000
_cell.length_c   1.000
_cell.angle_alpha   90.00
_cell.angle_beta   90.00
_cell.angle_gamma   90.00
#
_symmetry.space_group_name_H-M   'P 1'
#
loop_
_entity.id
_entity.type
_entity.pdbx_description
1 polymer ?
#
loop_
_entity_poly.entity_id
_entity_poly.type
_entity_poly.pdbx_seq_one_letter_code
_entity_poly.pdbx_strand_id
1 'polypeptide(L)'
;SFDLIEKESLFDLSEGKFTVKGVPLFHDVPKNVSFSSFSSICQPSDSNAPPSLLQRVFSLSHKGGFFGFSHETPSDRLMNSLGSFNGKNFLSVFRFKTWWSSQWIGNSGSDLQMETQWILIEIPEIKSYAVIIPIIEKSFRSALHPGSDGHFMICAESGSTKVKALSFNAIAYVHLSDNPYNVMKEAYSAIRVHLNTFRLLEEKALPNIVDKFGWCTWDAFYLSVDP
;
A
#
# COMPACT_ATOMS: atom_id res chain seq x y z
N SER A 1 -10.20 31.88 14.46
CA SER A 1 -8.78 31.54 14.54
C SER A 1 -8.71 30.05 14.81
N PHE A 2 -8.42 29.23 13.80
CA PHE A 2 -8.15 27.81 14.03
C PHE A 2 -6.69 27.74 14.41
N ASP A 3 -6.40 27.47 15.69
CA ASP A 3 -5.04 27.19 16.13
C ASP A 3 -4.55 25.97 15.37
N LEU A 4 -3.68 26.23 14.39
CA LEU A 4 -2.87 25.23 13.72
C LEU A 4 -1.88 24.73 14.77
N ILE A 5 -2.29 23.75 15.55
CA ILE A 5 -1.35 22.85 16.22
C ILE A 5 -0.49 22.32 15.08
N GLU A 6 0.79 22.69 15.05
CA GLU A 6 1.80 22.04 14.22
C GLU A 6 1.71 20.55 14.53
N LYS A 7 1.02 19.81 13.67
CA LYS A 7 1.02 18.35 13.75
C LYS A 7 2.43 17.93 13.43
N GLU A 8 3.16 17.46 14.44
CA GLU A 8 4.46 16.81 14.25
C GLU A 8 4.37 15.83 13.08
N SER A 9 5.34 15.90 12.17
CA SER A 9 5.42 14.97 11.05
C SER A 9 5.55 13.56 11.59
N LEU A 10 4.54 12.72 11.35
CA LEU A 10 4.55 11.34 11.83
C LEU A 10 5.59 10.47 11.12
N PHE A 11 6.02 10.88 9.93
CA PHE A 11 6.97 10.17 9.10
C PHE A 11 8.17 11.05 8.80
N ASP A 12 9.34 10.45 8.78
CA ASP A 12 10.56 11.09 8.32
C ASP A 12 11.41 10.10 7.52
N LEU A 13 12.01 10.58 6.43
CA LEU A 13 12.98 9.84 5.63
C LEU A 13 14.27 10.65 5.58
N SER A 14 15.24 10.27 6.40
CA SER A 14 16.52 10.94 6.50
C SER A 14 17.63 9.94 6.73
N GLU A 15 18.83 10.22 6.20
CA GLU A 15 20.04 9.43 6.44
C GLU A 15 19.88 7.90 6.19
N GLY A 16 19.08 7.52 5.19
CA GLY A 16 18.83 6.11 4.86
C GLY A 16 17.92 5.39 5.85
N LYS A 17 17.18 6.11 6.69
CA LYS A 17 16.22 5.55 7.64
C LYS A 17 14.84 6.14 7.40
N PHE A 18 13.83 5.28 7.36
CA PHE A 18 12.44 5.69 7.41
C PHE A 18 11.92 5.50 8.83
N THR A 19 11.53 6.60 9.49
CA THR A 19 11.04 6.57 10.86
C THR A 19 9.57 6.94 10.95
N VAL A 20 8.90 6.38 11.96
CA VAL A 20 7.50 6.65 12.27
C VAL A 20 7.39 7.05 13.74
N LYS A 21 6.95 8.27 14.03
CA LYS A 21 6.97 8.87 15.40
C LYS A 21 8.34 8.70 16.07
N GLY A 22 9.42 8.92 15.31
CA GLY A 22 10.80 8.78 15.78
C GLY A 22 11.31 7.33 15.92
N VAL A 23 10.47 6.31 15.70
CA VAL A 23 10.88 4.90 15.72
C VAL A 23 11.31 4.47 14.32
N PRO A 24 12.54 3.96 14.13
CA PRO A 24 12.97 3.42 12.84
C PRO A 24 12.10 2.23 12.41
N LEU A 25 11.43 2.38 11.27
CA LEU A 25 10.64 1.32 10.64
C LEU A 25 11.48 0.61 9.56
N PHE A 26 12.15 1.38 8.70
CA PHE A 26 13.07 0.86 7.69
C PHE A 26 14.47 1.45 7.86
N HIS A 27 15.47 0.62 7.57
CA HIS A 27 16.89 0.96 7.51
C HIS A 27 17.37 0.83 6.07
N ASP A 28 18.62 1.23 5.80
CA ASP A 28 19.29 1.07 4.51
C ASP A 28 18.43 1.52 3.31
N VAL A 29 17.61 2.56 3.51
CA VAL A 29 16.72 3.09 2.47
C VAL A 29 17.58 3.72 1.38
N PRO A 30 17.52 3.23 0.13
CA PRO A 30 18.38 3.75 -0.93
C PRO A 30 18.13 5.23 -1.22
N LYS A 31 19.18 5.95 -1.64
CA LYS A 31 19.12 7.40 -1.96
C LYS A 31 18.15 7.74 -3.10
N ASN A 32 17.81 6.77 -3.94
CA ASN A 32 16.88 6.97 -5.05
C ASN A 32 15.41 6.76 -4.64
N VAL A 33 15.14 6.44 -3.37
CA VAL A 33 13.80 6.37 -2.80
C VAL A 33 13.41 7.74 -2.26
N SER A 34 12.16 8.14 -2.52
CA SER A 34 11.56 9.35 -1.99
C SER A 34 10.34 9.00 -1.13
N PHE A 35 10.03 9.90 -0.20
CA PHE A 35 8.80 9.88 0.57
C PHE A 35 8.07 11.22 0.43
N SER A 36 6.76 11.18 0.28
CA SER A 36 5.90 12.36 0.16
C SER A 36 4.66 12.18 1.03
N SER A 37 4.27 13.22 1.77
CA SER A 37 3.07 13.15 2.61
C SER A 37 1.81 13.04 1.72
N PHE A 38 0.72 12.52 2.27
CA PHE A 38 -0.52 12.43 1.51
C PHE A 38 -0.95 13.80 0.95
N SER A 39 -0.90 14.83 1.78
CA SER A 39 -1.34 16.19 1.43
C SER A 39 -0.43 16.91 0.44
N SER A 40 0.83 16.47 0.26
CA SER A 40 1.70 17.05 -0.78
C SER A 40 1.38 16.53 -2.17
N ILE A 41 0.71 15.38 -2.29
CA ILE A 41 0.35 14.75 -3.56
C ILE A 41 -1.14 14.92 -3.89
N CYS A 42 -2.01 14.83 -2.90
CA CYS A 42 -3.46 14.78 -3.12
C CYS A 42 -4.13 16.10 -2.76
N GLN A 43 -4.91 16.68 -3.69
CA GLN A 43 -5.80 17.79 -3.40
C GLN A 43 -7.27 17.33 -3.35
N PRO A 44 -8.12 17.93 -2.50
CA PRO A 44 -9.53 17.56 -2.42
C PRO A 44 -10.28 17.71 -3.74
N SER A 45 -9.87 18.66 -4.60
CA SER A 45 -10.45 18.94 -5.91
C SER A 45 -10.26 17.83 -6.94
N ASP A 46 -9.27 16.95 -6.73
CA ASP A 46 -8.83 16.02 -7.77
C ASP A 46 -9.60 14.70 -7.74
N SER A 47 -10.42 14.50 -6.71
CA SER A 47 -11.11 13.25 -6.43
C SER A 47 -12.63 13.40 -6.55
N ASN A 48 -13.29 12.38 -7.10
CA ASN A 48 -14.75 12.33 -7.17
C ASN A 48 -15.39 11.65 -5.94
N ALA A 49 -14.61 11.40 -4.89
CA ALA A 49 -15.09 10.81 -3.65
C ALA A 49 -16.19 11.68 -2.99
N PRO A 50 -17.17 11.07 -2.28
CA PRO A 50 -18.18 11.82 -1.55
C PRO A 50 -17.57 12.82 -0.55
N PRO A 51 -18.20 13.99 -0.31
CA PRO A 51 -17.66 15.00 0.60
C PRO A 51 -17.33 14.49 2.01
N SER A 52 -18.14 13.58 2.55
CA SER A 52 -17.90 12.95 3.86
C SER A 52 -16.64 12.08 3.86
N LEU A 53 -16.39 11.35 2.77
CA LEU A 53 -15.18 10.55 2.60
C LEU A 53 -13.95 11.45 2.46
N LEU A 54 -14.03 12.52 1.66
CA LEU A 54 -12.96 13.51 1.53
C LEU A 54 -12.62 14.13 2.88
N GLN A 55 -13.61 14.62 3.62
CA GLN A 55 -13.39 15.20 4.94
C GLN A 55 -12.70 14.23 5.90
N ARG A 56 -13.15 12.96 5.93
CA ARG A 56 -12.53 11.91 6.75
C ARG A 56 -11.08 11.66 6.35
N VAL A 57 -10.79 11.47 5.07
CA VAL A 57 -9.44 11.21 4.56
C VAL A 57 -8.50 12.38 4.85
N PHE A 58 -8.90 13.62 4.54
CA PHE A 58 -8.04 14.78 4.78
C PHE A 58 -7.79 15.05 6.26
N SER A 59 -8.74 14.75 7.15
CA SER A 59 -8.53 14.83 8.61
C SER A 59 -7.43 13.87 9.10
N LEU A 60 -7.25 12.75 8.40
CA LEU A 60 -6.28 11.69 8.68
C LEU A 60 -5.06 11.71 7.75
N SER A 61 -4.93 12.71 6.87
CA SER A 61 -3.88 12.79 5.85
C SER A 61 -2.45 12.68 6.42
N HIS A 62 -2.20 13.31 7.57
CA HIS A 62 -0.95 13.23 8.31
C HIS A 62 -0.54 11.81 8.73
N LYS A 63 -1.47 10.84 8.76
CA LYS A 63 -1.21 9.42 9.09
C LYS A 63 -0.72 8.59 7.92
N GLY A 64 -0.57 9.15 6.71
CA GLY A 64 -0.01 8.41 5.60
C GLY A 64 0.73 9.24 4.57
N GLY A 65 1.38 8.53 3.66
CA GLY A 65 2.16 9.10 2.60
C GLY A 65 2.54 8.06 1.57
N PHE A 66 3.36 8.47 0.62
CA PHE A 66 3.69 7.69 -0.55
C PHE A 66 5.19 7.53 -0.68
N PHE A 67 5.61 6.31 -1.04
CA PHE A 67 6.95 6.02 -1.51
C PHE A 67 7.02 6.16 -3.02
N GLY A 68 8.10 6.76 -3.49
CA GLY A 68 8.51 6.84 -4.87
C GLY A 68 9.95 6.36 -5.05
N PHE A 69 10.36 6.14 -6.29
CA PHE A 69 11.77 5.91 -6.61
C PHE A 69 12.10 6.32 -8.06
N SER A 70 13.39 6.49 -8.35
CA SER A 70 13.88 6.80 -9.70
C SER A 70 15.08 5.95 -10.12
N HIS A 71 15.18 5.66 -11.41
CA HIS A 71 16.29 4.98 -12.09
C HIS A 71 16.81 5.88 -13.22
N GLU A 72 18.06 5.67 -13.61
CA GLU A 72 18.68 6.45 -14.71
C GLU A 72 18.16 6.01 -16.09
N THR A 73 17.79 4.74 -16.24
CA THR A 73 17.35 4.17 -17.51
C THR A 73 15.88 3.77 -17.46
N PRO A 74 15.08 4.14 -18.49
CA PRO A 74 13.67 3.77 -18.53
C PRO A 74 13.49 2.29 -18.85
N SER A 75 12.58 1.64 -18.14
CA SER A 75 12.24 0.23 -18.32
C SER A 75 10.74 -0.01 -18.20
N ASP A 76 10.24 -1.06 -18.84
CA ASP A 76 8.89 -1.60 -18.65
C ASP A 76 8.76 -2.48 -17.40
N ARG A 77 9.90 -2.82 -16.78
CA ARG A 77 9.99 -3.50 -15.48
C ARG A 77 11.15 -2.96 -14.66
N LEU A 78 10.86 -2.47 -13.45
CA LEU A 78 11.82 -1.88 -12.53
C LEU A 78 11.71 -2.55 -11.17
N MET A 79 12.85 -2.97 -10.61
CA MET A 79 12.98 -3.47 -9.25
C MET A 79 13.73 -2.44 -8.41
N ASN A 80 13.23 -2.10 -7.24
CA ASN A 80 13.91 -1.21 -6.31
C ASN A 80 13.77 -1.69 -4.87
N SER A 81 14.80 -1.52 -4.05
CA SER A 81 14.65 -1.70 -2.60
C SER A 81 13.93 -0.50 -2.02
N LEU A 82 13.03 -0.72 -1.05
CA LEU A 82 12.42 0.36 -0.25
C LEU A 82 13.11 0.52 1.12
N GLY A 83 14.17 -0.24 1.37
CA GLY A 83 14.86 -0.34 2.65
C GLY A 83 14.83 -1.77 3.20
N SER A 84 15.32 -1.92 4.42
CA SER A 84 15.41 -3.16 5.16
C SER A 84 14.67 -3.06 6.50
N PHE A 85 14.09 -4.17 6.95
CA PHE A 85 13.63 -4.28 8.34
C PHE A 85 13.85 -5.70 8.84
N ASN A 86 14.16 -5.83 10.13
CA ASN A 86 14.42 -7.08 10.81
C ASN A 86 13.85 -7.03 12.24
N GLY A 87 13.38 -8.16 12.74
CA GLY A 87 12.81 -8.26 14.09
C GLY A 87 11.49 -7.50 14.28
N LYS A 88 10.75 -7.20 13.20
CA LYS A 88 9.43 -6.55 13.26
C LYS A 88 8.38 -7.48 12.69
N ASN A 89 7.50 -7.99 13.57
CA ASN A 89 6.42 -8.90 13.18
C ASN A 89 5.54 -8.25 12.11
N PHE A 90 5.20 -9.02 11.09
CA PHE A 90 4.26 -8.59 10.08
C PHE A 90 3.27 -9.69 9.69
N LEU A 91 2.12 -9.25 9.19
CA LEU A 91 1.16 -10.03 8.40
C LEU A 91 1.16 -9.48 6.97
N SER A 92 1.12 -10.34 5.96
CA SER A 92 1.00 -9.93 4.57
C SER A 92 0.02 -10.81 3.80
N VAL A 93 -0.44 -10.31 2.66
CA VAL A 93 -1.15 -11.12 1.66
C VAL A 93 -0.38 -11.07 0.36
N PHE A 94 -0.17 -12.23 -0.24
CA PHE A 94 0.58 -12.39 -1.48
C PHE A 94 -0.18 -13.25 -2.48
N ARG A 95 0.09 -13.00 -3.76
CA ARG A 95 -0.55 -13.73 -4.87
C ARG A 95 0.35 -14.85 -5.36
N PHE A 96 0.01 -16.10 -5.04
CA PHE A 96 0.82 -17.27 -5.45
C PHE A 96 0.37 -17.90 -6.78
N LYS A 97 -0.85 -17.58 -7.24
CA LYS A 97 -1.36 -17.92 -8.59
C LYS A 97 -2.19 -16.75 -9.11
N THR A 98 -2.45 -16.71 -10.43
CA THR A 98 -3.18 -15.62 -11.09
C THR A 98 -4.47 -15.19 -10.37
N TRP A 99 -5.20 -16.15 -9.81
CA TRP A 99 -6.51 -15.95 -9.18
C TRP A 99 -6.52 -16.23 -7.67
N TRP A 100 -5.37 -16.53 -7.07
CA TRP A 100 -5.31 -16.98 -5.68
C TRP A 100 -4.26 -16.19 -4.88
N SER A 101 -4.70 -15.73 -3.71
CA SER A 101 -3.85 -15.12 -2.70
C SER A 101 -3.85 -15.95 -1.42
N SER A 102 -2.76 -15.88 -0.67
CA SER A 102 -2.64 -16.47 0.67
C SER A 102 -2.04 -15.44 1.62
N GLN A 103 -2.20 -15.70 2.92
CA GLN A 103 -1.55 -14.91 3.96
C GLN A 103 -0.15 -15.44 4.28
N TRP A 104 0.73 -14.58 4.75
CA TRP A 104 2.04 -14.94 5.28
C TRP A 104 2.37 -14.09 6.51
N ILE A 105 3.14 -14.67 7.43
CA ILE A 105 3.67 -13.97 8.61
C ILE A 105 5.19 -14.12 8.63
N GLY A 106 5.87 -13.08 9.09
CA GLY A 106 7.32 -13.07 9.23
C GLY A 106 7.79 -11.95 10.14
N ASN A 107 9.10 -11.75 10.22
CA ASN A 107 9.70 -10.69 11.02
C ASN A 107 10.81 -9.90 10.31
N SER A 108 11.13 -10.25 9.06
CA SER A 108 12.13 -9.60 8.23
C SER A 108 11.59 -9.28 6.83
N GLY A 109 12.11 -8.25 6.17
CA GLY A 109 11.77 -7.95 4.77
C GLY A 109 12.11 -9.11 3.82
N SER A 110 13.10 -9.93 4.17
CA SER A 110 13.47 -11.15 3.43
C SER A 110 12.46 -12.29 3.58
N ASP A 111 11.59 -12.25 4.58
CA ASP A 111 10.56 -13.28 4.79
C ASP A 111 9.35 -13.08 3.87
N LEU A 112 9.24 -11.94 3.19
CA LEU A 112 8.12 -11.66 2.29
C LEU A 112 8.00 -12.72 1.20
N GLN A 113 6.77 -12.99 0.79
CA GLN A 113 6.52 -13.84 -0.35
C GLN A 113 6.53 -13.03 -1.65
N MET A 114 6.88 -13.68 -2.75
CA MET A 114 6.80 -13.11 -4.08
C MET A 114 5.37 -12.61 -4.37
N GLU A 115 5.25 -11.48 -5.08
CA GLU A 115 3.95 -10.87 -5.39
C GLU A 115 3.10 -10.51 -4.15
N THR A 116 3.73 -10.01 -3.08
CA THR A 116 3.03 -9.48 -1.90
C THR A 116 2.26 -8.21 -2.26
N GLN A 117 0.94 -8.20 -1.99
CA GLN A 117 0.00 -7.13 -2.36
C GLN A 117 -0.19 -6.09 -1.26
N TRP A 118 0.13 -6.44 -0.01
CA TRP A 118 0.26 -5.51 1.11
C TRP A 118 0.96 -6.19 2.27
N ILE A 119 1.57 -5.39 3.15
CA ILE A 119 2.18 -5.82 4.41
C ILE A 119 1.66 -4.93 5.54
N LEU A 120 1.37 -5.52 6.69
CA LEU A 120 0.99 -4.87 7.93
C LEU A 120 2.05 -5.18 9.00
N ILE A 121 2.83 -4.17 9.37
CA ILE A 121 3.94 -4.29 10.32
C ILE A 121 3.48 -3.78 11.69
N GLU A 122 3.72 -4.57 12.73
CA GLU A 122 3.54 -4.17 14.12
C GLU A 122 4.70 -3.28 14.58
N ILE A 123 4.38 -2.19 15.29
CA ILE A 123 5.36 -1.27 15.89
C ILE A 123 5.07 -1.18 17.40
N PRO A 124 5.55 -2.15 18.20
CA PRO A 124 5.25 -2.24 19.63
C PRO A 124 5.67 -1.00 20.43
N GLU A 125 6.77 -0.36 20.01
CA GLU A 125 7.37 0.81 20.69
C GLU A 125 6.37 1.97 20.81
N ILE A 126 5.45 2.09 19.86
CA ILE A 126 4.41 3.14 19.81
C ILE A 126 3.00 2.56 19.76
N LYS A 127 2.83 1.27 20.08
CA LYS A 127 1.53 0.55 20.08
C LYS A 127 0.71 0.81 18.82
N SER A 128 1.38 0.77 17.66
CA SER A 128 0.77 1.13 16.38
C SER A 128 1.12 0.11 15.30
N TYR A 129 0.45 0.22 14.16
CA TYR A 129 0.62 -0.64 13.00
C TYR A 129 0.81 0.23 11.75
N ALA A 130 1.78 -0.14 10.91
CA ALA A 130 1.99 0.48 9.61
C ALA A 130 1.60 -0.51 8.51
N VAL A 131 0.64 -0.12 7.65
CA VAL A 131 0.36 -0.87 6.42
C VAL A 131 1.13 -0.25 5.27
N ILE A 132 1.73 -1.08 4.42
CA ILE A 132 2.33 -0.67 3.15
C ILE A 132 1.61 -1.40 2.02
N ILE A 133 1.09 -0.64 1.06
CA ILE A 133 0.27 -1.14 -0.04
C ILE A 133 0.91 -0.64 -1.34
N PRO A 134 1.54 -1.52 -2.15
CA PRO A 134 1.88 -1.22 -3.54
C PRO A 134 0.62 -0.82 -4.30
N ILE A 135 0.68 0.30 -5.02
CA ILE A 135 -0.43 0.82 -5.81
C ILE A 135 -0.03 0.99 -7.27
N ILE A 136 -1.02 1.33 -8.09
CA ILE A 136 -0.81 1.62 -9.51
C ILE A 136 -0.38 3.08 -9.63
N GLU A 137 0.67 3.33 -10.40
CA GLU A 137 1.03 4.68 -10.82
C GLU A 137 1.31 4.68 -12.32
N LYS A 138 0.77 5.68 -13.04
CA LYS A 138 0.80 5.71 -14.52
C LYS A 138 0.20 4.42 -15.06
N SER A 139 0.90 3.73 -15.97
CA SER A 139 0.49 2.45 -16.55
C SER A 139 1.21 1.25 -15.90
N PHE A 140 1.70 1.40 -14.67
CA PHE A 140 2.47 0.37 -13.97
C PHE A 140 1.71 -0.14 -12.76
N ARG A 141 1.57 -1.47 -12.68
CA ARG A 141 1.22 -2.12 -11.42
C ARG A 141 2.48 -2.30 -10.58
N SER A 142 2.30 -2.47 -9.27
CA SER A 142 3.39 -2.83 -8.38
C SER A 142 3.05 -3.96 -7.41
N ALA A 143 4.08 -4.62 -6.88
CA ALA A 143 4.00 -5.62 -5.82
C ALA A 143 5.31 -5.66 -5.01
N LEU A 144 5.24 -6.09 -3.76
CA LEU A 144 6.42 -6.29 -2.92
C LEU A 144 7.01 -7.69 -3.11
N HIS A 145 8.33 -7.78 -3.21
CA HIS A 145 9.09 -9.03 -3.33
C HIS A 145 10.11 -9.12 -2.18
N PRO A 146 10.52 -10.32 -1.75
CA PRO A 146 11.63 -10.46 -0.80
C PRO A 146 12.95 -9.98 -1.42
N GLY A 147 13.78 -9.33 -0.61
CA GLY A 147 15.19 -9.04 -0.90
C GLY A 147 16.12 -9.84 0.02
N SER A 148 17.43 -9.66 -0.14
CA SER A 148 18.43 -10.20 0.79
C SER A 148 18.64 -9.29 2.00
N ASP A 149 19.22 -9.81 3.08
CA ASP A 149 19.69 -9.01 4.22
C ASP A 149 18.59 -8.16 4.90
N GLY A 150 17.35 -8.67 4.88
CA GLY A 150 16.17 -8.00 5.41
C GLY A 150 15.59 -6.91 4.52
N HIS A 151 16.15 -6.71 3.31
CA HIS A 151 15.54 -5.83 2.32
C HIS A 151 14.20 -6.37 1.84
N PHE A 152 13.29 -5.45 1.56
CA PHE A 152 12.09 -5.71 0.80
C PHE A 152 12.09 -4.85 -0.45
N MET A 153 11.69 -5.46 -1.55
CA MET A 153 11.77 -4.88 -2.88
C MET A 153 10.38 -4.50 -3.35
N ILE A 154 10.28 -3.49 -4.21
CA ILE A 154 9.10 -3.20 -5.01
C ILE A 154 9.39 -3.47 -6.48
N CYS A 155 8.52 -4.26 -7.11
CA CYS A 155 8.51 -4.52 -8.54
C CYS A 155 7.45 -3.64 -9.18
N ALA A 156 7.84 -2.70 -10.04
CA ALA A 156 6.93 -1.95 -10.90
C ALA A 156 7.00 -2.51 -12.32
N GLU A 157 5.86 -2.86 -12.91
CA GLU A 157 5.80 -3.41 -14.28
C GLU A 157 4.57 -2.90 -15.05
N SER A 158 4.77 -2.61 -16.34
CA SER A 158 3.69 -2.20 -17.26
C SER A 158 3.10 -3.36 -18.06
N GLY A 159 3.82 -4.49 -18.14
CA GLY A 159 3.46 -5.62 -19.00
C GLY A 159 3.64 -5.36 -20.50
N SER A 160 4.33 -4.29 -20.88
CA SER A 160 4.54 -3.92 -22.29
C SER A 160 5.90 -3.24 -22.50
N THR A 161 6.74 -3.82 -23.35
CA THR A 161 8.07 -3.28 -23.71
C THR A 161 8.02 -1.87 -24.34
N LYS A 162 6.84 -1.41 -24.77
CA LYS A 162 6.60 -0.08 -25.31
C LYS A 162 6.25 0.96 -24.23
N VAL A 163 5.81 0.52 -23.05
CA VAL A 163 5.38 1.39 -21.97
C VAL A 163 6.46 1.38 -20.89
N LYS A 164 7.36 2.36 -20.98
CA LYS A 164 8.52 2.49 -20.09
C LYS A 164 8.39 3.71 -19.19
N ALA A 165 8.93 3.61 -17.98
CA ALA A 165 9.06 4.72 -17.05
C ALA A 165 10.47 4.71 -16.45
N LEU A 166 10.92 5.87 -15.97
CA LEU A 166 12.18 6.04 -15.25
C LEU A 166 11.98 6.30 -13.75
N SER A 167 10.78 6.76 -13.36
CA SER A 167 10.50 7.19 -11.99
C SER A 167 9.03 7.08 -11.63
N PHE A 168 8.80 7.06 -10.34
CA PHE A 168 7.50 6.97 -9.68
C PHE A 168 7.50 7.88 -8.45
N ASN A 169 6.41 8.59 -8.21
CA ASN A 169 6.25 9.48 -7.07
C ASN A 169 5.38 8.85 -5.96
N ALA A 170 4.53 7.90 -6.32
CA ALA A 170 3.49 7.35 -5.46
C ALA A 170 3.19 5.88 -5.77
N ILE A 171 4.21 5.06 -5.94
CA ILE A 171 4.05 3.64 -6.33
C ILE A 171 3.69 2.73 -5.15
N ALA A 172 3.90 3.17 -3.91
CA ALA A 172 3.40 2.50 -2.73
C ALA A 172 2.87 3.50 -1.70
N TYR A 173 1.79 3.15 -1.02
CA TYR A 173 1.19 3.95 0.05
C TYR A 173 1.50 3.33 1.41
N VAL A 174 1.81 4.17 2.40
CA VAL A 174 1.95 3.78 3.80
C VAL A 174 0.95 4.51 4.69
N HIS A 175 0.37 3.82 5.66
CA HIS A 175 -0.54 4.40 6.64
C HIS A 175 -0.28 3.86 8.05
N LEU A 176 -0.28 4.74 9.03
CA LEU A 176 -0.13 4.43 10.45
C LEU A 176 -1.48 4.48 11.16
N SER A 177 -1.79 3.46 11.96
CA SER A 177 -2.94 3.47 12.87
C SER A 177 -2.60 2.76 14.17
N ASP A 178 -3.24 3.14 15.27
CA ASP A 178 -3.16 2.42 16.55
C ASP A 178 -4.05 1.16 16.58
N ASN A 179 -4.88 0.97 15.55
CA ASN A 179 -5.82 -0.13 15.45
C ASN A 179 -5.68 -0.88 14.11
N PRO A 180 -5.40 -2.20 14.13
CA PRO A 180 -5.14 -2.99 12.93
C PRO A 180 -6.40 -3.22 12.06
N TYR A 181 -7.60 -3.00 12.60
CA TYR A 181 -8.86 -3.07 11.85
C TYR A 181 -9.19 -1.74 11.15
N ASN A 182 -8.73 -0.61 11.72
CA ASN A 182 -8.95 0.71 11.14
C ASN A 182 -7.92 1.00 10.06
N VAL A 183 -6.65 0.59 10.24
CA VAL A 183 -5.56 0.91 9.31
C VAL A 183 -5.90 0.54 7.86
N MET A 184 -6.54 -0.61 7.63
CA MET A 184 -6.95 -1.04 6.29
C MET A 184 -8.04 -0.14 5.71
N LYS A 185 -9.07 0.22 6.50
CA LYS A 185 -10.15 1.10 6.07
C LYS A 185 -9.65 2.51 5.78
N GLU A 186 -8.79 3.04 6.67
CA GLU A 186 -8.16 4.36 6.52
C GLU A 186 -7.27 4.38 5.28
N ALA A 187 -6.41 3.37 5.10
CA ALA A 187 -5.48 3.32 3.97
C ALA A 187 -6.19 3.19 2.63
N TYR A 188 -7.16 2.28 2.50
CA TYR A 188 -7.92 2.15 1.25
C TYR A 188 -8.80 3.38 0.98
N SER A 189 -9.26 4.11 2.01
CA SER A 189 -9.94 5.39 1.82
C SER A 189 -9.01 6.44 1.22
N ALA A 190 -7.77 6.54 1.71
CA ALA A 190 -6.77 7.44 1.16
C ALA A 190 -6.39 7.06 -0.28
N ILE A 191 -6.16 5.77 -0.55
CA ILE A 191 -5.86 5.26 -1.90
C ILE A 191 -7.04 5.48 -2.86
N ARG A 192 -8.28 5.34 -2.38
CA ARG A 192 -9.51 5.65 -3.15
C ARG A 192 -9.55 7.11 -3.57
N VAL A 193 -9.21 8.03 -2.66
CA VAL A 193 -9.16 9.47 -2.95
C VAL A 193 -8.05 9.77 -3.95
N HIS A 194 -6.86 9.20 -3.75
CA HIS A 194 -5.69 9.40 -4.60
C HIS A 194 -5.85 8.84 -6.02
N LEU A 195 -6.14 7.54 -6.15
CA LEU A 195 -6.22 6.88 -7.45
C LEU A 195 -7.48 7.27 -8.22
N ASN A 196 -8.58 7.52 -7.50
CA ASN A 196 -9.86 7.93 -8.08
C ASN A 196 -10.43 6.94 -9.15
N THR A 197 -10.00 5.67 -9.13
CA THR A 197 -10.33 4.66 -10.15
C THR A 197 -11.25 3.53 -9.67
N PHE A 198 -11.54 3.46 -8.37
CA PHE A 198 -12.40 2.43 -7.79
C PHE A 198 -13.37 3.07 -6.80
N ARG A 199 -14.22 2.25 -6.16
CA ARG A 199 -15.10 2.67 -5.06
C ARG A 199 -14.94 1.72 -3.88
N LEU A 200 -14.99 2.26 -2.66
CA LEU A 200 -15.03 1.49 -1.42
C LEU A 200 -16.33 0.70 -1.32
N LEU A 201 -16.36 -0.29 -0.44
CA LEU A 201 -17.57 -1.07 -0.17
C LEU A 201 -18.72 -0.17 0.33
N GLU A 202 -18.44 0.81 1.18
CA GLU A 202 -19.43 1.77 1.71
C GLU A 202 -20.01 2.72 0.63
N GLU A 203 -19.37 2.83 -0.53
CA GLU A 203 -19.86 3.62 -1.67
C GLU A 203 -20.72 2.80 -2.64
N LYS A 204 -20.75 1.46 -2.49
CA LYS A 204 -21.45 0.55 -3.41
C LYS A 204 -22.84 0.26 -2.91
N ALA A 205 -23.84 0.43 -3.79
CA ALA A 205 -25.19 -0.06 -3.53
C ALA A 205 -25.18 -1.59 -3.49
N LEU A 206 -25.87 -2.17 -2.50
CA LEU A 206 -26.09 -3.61 -2.47
C LEU A 206 -26.95 -4.00 -3.68
N PRO A 207 -26.50 -4.95 -4.51
CA PRO A 207 -27.33 -5.44 -5.60
C PRO A 207 -28.48 -6.28 -5.04
N ASN A 208 -29.65 -6.25 -5.70
CA ASN A 208 -30.84 -7.01 -5.29
C ASN A 208 -30.62 -8.55 -5.17
N ILE A 209 -29.49 -9.07 -5.66
CA ILE A 209 -29.14 -10.49 -5.51
C ILE A 209 -28.72 -10.84 -4.08
N VAL A 210 -28.35 -9.87 -3.24
CA VAL A 210 -28.03 -10.10 -1.82
C VAL A 210 -29.23 -10.63 -1.05
N ASP A 211 -30.45 -10.27 -1.48
CA ASP A 211 -31.71 -10.75 -0.89
C ASP A 211 -32.17 -12.10 -1.46
N LYS A 212 -31.36 -12.73 -2.32
CA LYS A 212 -31.68 -14.02 -2.94
C LYS A 212 -30.76 -15.12 -2.40
N PHE A 213 -31.30 -16.32 -2.23
CA PHE A 213 -30.49 -17.51 -2.03
C PHE A 213 -29.76 -17.85 -3.34
N GLY A 214 -28.43 -17.88 -3.30
CA GLY A 214 -27.57 -18.30 -4.41
C GLY A 214 -27.08 -19.73 -4.22
N TRP A 215 -26.72 -20.38 -5.34
CA TRP A 215 -26.04 -21.67 -5.35
C TRP A 215 -24.65 -21.48 -5.96
N CYS A 216 -23.60 -21.88 -5.24
CA CYS A 216 -22.24 -21.89 -5.76
C CYS A 216 -22.02 -23.22 -6.51
N THR A 217 -21.98 -23.21 -7.84
CA THR A 217 -21.72 -24.43 -8.64
C THR A 217 -20.34 -25.02 -8.35
N TRP A 218 -19.38 -24.20 -7.93
CA TRP A 218 -18.06 -24.66 -7.48
C TRP A 218 -18.14 -25.50 -6.20
N ASP A 219 -18.94 -25.10 -5.21
CA ASP A 219 -19.16 -25.90 -4.00
C ASP A 219 -20.03 -27.14 -4.27
N ALA A 220 -20.83 -27.11 -5.34
CA ALA A 220 -21.72 -28.23 -5.70
C ALA A 220 -21.03 -29.31 -6.54
N PHE A 221 -20.06 -28.93 -7.38
CA PHE A 221 -19.49 -29.84 -8.40
C PHE A 221 -17.96 -29.89 -8.41
N TYR A 222 -17.25 -29.04 -7.67
CA TYR A 222 -15.78 -28.95 -7.69
C TYR A 222 -15.22 -28.98 -9.13
N LEU A 223 -14.49 -30.04 -9.49
CA LEU A 223 -13.86 -30.21 -10.80
C LEU A 223 -14.78 -30.84 -11.86
N SER A 224 -15.99 -31.26 -11.47
CA SER A 224 -16.97 -31.96 -12.31
C SER A 224 -18.01 -31.00 -12.88
N VAL A 225 -17.58 -29.82 -13.34
CA VAL A 225 -18.44 -28.89 -14.08
C VAL A 225 -18.23 -29.16 -15.57
N ASP A 226 -19.21 -29.79 -16.22
CA ASP A 226 -19.24 -29.85 -17.68
C ASP A 226 -19.64 -28.47 -18.25
N PRO A 227 -18.96 -27.97 -19.30
CA PRO A 227 -19.21 -26.66 -19.90
C PRO A 227 -20.54 -26.58 -20.68
#